data_AF-A0A9D3LSF7-F1
#
_entry.id   AF-A0A9D3LSF7-F1
#
_cell.length_a   1.000
_cell.length_b   1.000
_cell.length_c   1.000
_cell.angle_alpha   90.00
_cell.angle_beta   90.00
_cell.angle_gamma   90.00
#
_symmetry.space_group_name_H-M   'P 1'
#
loop_
_entity.id
_entity.type
_entity.pdbx_description
1 polymer ?
#
loop_
_entity_poly.entity_id
_entity_poly.type
_entity_poly.pdbx_seq_one_letter_code
_entity_poly.pdbx_strand_id
1 'polypeptide(L)'
;MFPSKSNQNVVTWVGHNEIIGVNRVGSNAEGLGRDHWNEMLAYPRKPIAHWHPLLEVKKSEKEWKARTASFDSQGSCPSPRPPSSP
;
A
#
# COMPACT_ATOMS: atom_id res chain seq x y z
N MET A 1 28.26 31.48 -21.80
CA MET A 1 28.64 30.05 -21.83
C MET A 1 28.53 29.53 -20.40
N PHE A 2 27.41 28.90 -20.04
CA PHE A 2 27.25 28.28 -18.72
C PHE A 2 27.45 26.77 -18.89
N PRO A 3 28.33 26.11 -18.12
CA PRO A 3 28.50 24.68 -18.26
C PRO A 3 27.24 23.94 -17.79
N SER A 4 26.85 22.96 -18.61
CA SER A 4 25.70 22.08 -18.47
C SER A 4 25.76 21.27 -17.17
N LYS A 5 24.63 21.16 -16.47
CA LYS A 5 24.46 20.29 -15.31
C LYS A 5 24.47 18.83 -15.77
N SER A 6 25.59 18.13 -15.67
CA SER A 6 25.65 16.69 -15.93
C SER A 6 25.59 15.87 -14.64
N ASN A 7 24.66 14.91 -14.64
CA ASN A 7 24.65 13.67 -13.86
C ASN A 7 24.29 13.75 -12.37
N GLN A 8 23.05 14.17 -12.10
CA GLN A 8 22.30 13.45 -11.07
C GLN A 8 21.88 12.13 -11.72
N ASN A 9 22.50 11.01 -11.31
CA ASN A 9 21.95 9.69 -11.60
C ASN A 9 20.55 9.63 -10.98
N VAL A 10 19.54 9.98 -11.77
CA VAL A 10 18.14 9.73 -11.45
C VAL A 10 18.00 8.21 -11.45
N VAL A 11 18.14 7.62 -10.27
CA VAL A 11 17.69 6.25 -10.02
C VAL A 11 16.17 6.30 -10.17
N THR A 12 15.69 6.15 -11.39
CA THR A 12 14.29 5.82 -11.60
C THR A 12 14.14 4.39 -11.10
N TRP A 13 13.36 4.18 -10.04
CA TRP A 13 12.96 2.82 -9.66
C TRP A 13 12.42 2.13 -10.91
N VAL A 14 13.11 1.09 -11.39
CA VAL A 14 12.71 0.35 -12.58
C VAL A 14 11.79 -0.76 -12.15
N GLY A 15 10.50 -0.66 -12.48
CA GLY A 15 9.51 -1.72 -12.31
C GLY A 15 8.18 -1.25 -11.73
N HIS A 16 7.07 -1.84 -12.18
CA HIS A 16 5.77 -1.75 -11.51
C HIS A 16 5.77 -2.72 -10.33
N ASN A 17 5.19 -2.34 -9.19
CA ASN A 17 5.06 -3.23 -8.03
C ASN A 17 4.00 -4.31 -8.32
N GLU A 18 4.37 -5.59 -8.19
CA GLU A 18 3.44 -6.70 -8.34
C GLU A 18 2.73 -7.02 -7.02
N ILE A 19 1.43 -7.33 -7.09
CA ILE A 19 0.66 -7.72 -5.91
C ILE A 19 0.90 -9.22 -5.62
N ILE A 20 1.43 -9.50 -4.43
CA ILE A 20 1.63 -10.89 -3.94
C ILE A 20 0.30 -11.52 -3.50
N GLY A 21 -0.60 -10.73 -2.89
CA GLY A 21 -1.91 -11.16 -2.46
C GLY A 21 -2.55 -10.18 -1.48
N VAL A 22 -3.81 -10.42 -1.12
CA VAL A 22 -4.59 -9.51 -0.27
C VAL A 22 -5.36 -10.26 0.81
N ASN A 23 -5.63 -9.59 1.93
CA ASN A 23 -6.60 -10.04 2.92
C ASN A 23 -7.54 -8.88 3.28
N ARG A 24 -8.75 -9.19 3.73
CA ARG A 24 -9.77 -8.18 4.09
C ARG A 24 -10.28 -8.44 5.50
N VAL A 25 -10.34 -7.38 6.29
CA VAL A 25 -10.91 -7.36 7.65
C VAL A 25 -11.95 -6.25 7.69
N GLY A 26 -13.12 -6.51 8.27
CA GLY A 26 -14.16 -5.50 8.41
C GLY A 26 -15.57 -6.05 8.38
N SER A 27 -16.55 -5.13 8.38
CA SER A 27 -17.98 -5.44 8.45
C SER A 27 -18.55 -6.17 7.23
N ASN A 28 -17.81 -6.24 6.12
CA ASN A 28 -18.21 -6.96 4.91
C ASN A 28 -17.24 -8.10 4.57
N ALA A 29 -16.28 -8.39 5.47
CA ALA A 29 -15.40 -9.53 5.30
C ALA A 29 -16.15 -10.84 5.61
N GLU A 30 -15.58 -11.95 5.12
CA GLU A 30 -16.02 -13.31 5.39
C GLU A 30 -14.88 -14.11 6.04
N GLY A 31 -15.21 -15.20 6.72
CA GLY A 31 -14.25 -16.09 7.39
C GLY A 31 -13.35 -15.35 8.39
N LEU A 32 -12.06 -15.69 8.37
CA LEU A 32 -11.07 -15.20 9.35
C LEU A 32 -10.99 -13.67 9.48
N GLY A 33 -11.24 -12.94 8.39
CA GLY A 33 -11.25 -11.48 8.40
C GLY A 33 -12.46 -10.89 9.11
N ARG A 34 -13.61 -11.57 9.05
CA ARG A 34 -14.81 -11.23 9.83
C ARG A 34 -14.60 -11.54 11.30
N ASP A 35 -14.03 -12.71 11.59
CA ASP A 35 -13.84 -13.17 12.97
C ASP A 35 -12.86 -12.27 13.71
N HIS A 36 -11.74 -11.91 13.08
CA HIS A 36 -10.79 -10.92 13.62
C HIS A 36 -11.49 -9.57 13.88
N TRP A 37 -12.31 -9.08 12.93
CA TRP A 37 -13.05 -7.84 13.11
C TRP A 37 -14.02 -7.91 14.30
N ASN A 38 -14.77 -9.00 14.43
CA ASN A 38 -15.71 -9.21 15.53
C ASN A 38 -15.00 -9.27 16.89
N GLU A 39 -13.85 -9.93 16.99
CA GLU A 39 -13.05 -9.98 18.21
C GLU A 39 -12.54 -8.59 18.62
N MET A 40 -12.07 -7.79 17.66
CA MET A 40 -11.65 -6.41 17.91
C MET A 40 -12.81 -5.56 18.48
N LEU A 41 -14.03 -5.71 17.95
CA LEU A 41 -15.21 -5.01 18.45
C LEU A 41 -15.66 -5.50 19.83
N ALA A 42 -15.47 -6.79 20.12
CA ALA A 42 -15.80 -7.37 21.42
C ALA A 42 -14.87 -6.91 22.54
N TYR A 43 -13.63 -6.51 22.23
CA TYR A 43 -12.63 -6.07 23.21
C TYR A 43 -12.05 -4.69 22.90
N PRO A 44 -12.82 -3.60 23.15
CA PRO A 44 -12.33 -2.24 22.95
C PRO A 44 -11.03 -1.97 23.73
N ARG A 45 -10.06 -1.32 23.08
CA ARG A 45 -8.73 -0.96 23.62
C ARG A 45 -7.79 -2.14 23.91
N LYS A 46 -8.19 -3.39 23.67
CA LYS A 46 -7.30 -4.53 23.72
C LYS A 46 -6.72 -4.77 22.30
N PRO A 47 -5.39 -4.75 22.11
CA PRO A 47 -4.83 -5.10 20.82
C PRO A 47 -5.10 -6.58 20.52
N ILE A 48 -5.56 -6.86 19.29
CA ILE A 48 -5.80 -8.21 18.77
C ILE A 48 -4.82 -8.44 17.61
N ALA A 49 -4.16 -9.61 17.59
CA ALA A 49 -3.22 -9.98 16.55
C ALA A 49 -3.56 -11.38 16.03
N HIS A 50 -3.74 -11.50 14.71
CA HIS A 50 -3.99 -12.75 14.01
C HIS A 50 -3.20 -12.80 12.70
N TRP A 51 -2.70 -13.99 12.37
CA TRP A 51 -2.10 -14.27 11.07
C TRP A 51 -3.16 -14.78 10.11
N HIS A 52 -3.24 -14.17 8.92
CA HIS A 52 -4.16 -14.58 7.87
C HIS A 52 -3.40 -14.87 6.58
N PRO A 53 -3.70 -15.96 5.85
CA PRO A 53 -3.10 -16.20 4.55
C PRO A 53 -3.53 -15.11 3.55
N LEU A 54 -2.59 -14.68 2.71
CA LEU A 54 -2.90 -13.79 1.59
C LEU A 54 -3.66 -14.58 0.51
N LEU A 55 -4.72 -13.96 -0.02
CA LEU A 55 -5.54 -14.52 -1.09
C LEU A 55 -5.15 -13.91 -2.44
N GLU A 56 -5.24 -14.74 -3.48
CA GLU A 56 -5.05 -14.33 -4.87
C GLU A 56 -6.04 -13.24 -5.28
N VAL A 57 -5.54 -12.17 -5.91
CA VAL A 57 -6.35 -11.01 -6.31
C VAL A 57 -7.51 -11.45 -7.22
N LYS A 58 -7.29 -12.44 -8.09
CA LYS A 58 -8.28 -13.00 -9.04
C LYS A 58 -9.54 -13.58 -8.36
N LYS A 59 -9.44 -14.09 -7.12
CA LYS A 59 -10.61 -14.58 -6.37
C LYS A 59 -11.38 -13.44 -5.67
N SER A 60 -10.73 -12.30 -5.46
CA SER A 60 -11.27 -11.11 -4.78
C SER A 60 -11.56 -9.92 -5.73
N GLU A 61 -11.51 -10.19 -7.03
CA GLU A 61 -11.33 -9.20 -8.10
C GLU A 61 -12.52 -8.26 -8.26
N LYS A 62 -13.75 -8.75 -8.01
CA LYS A 62 -14.99 -7.98 -8.22
C LYS A 62 -15.10 -6.72 -7.36
N GLU A 63 -14.35 -6.62 -6.25
CA GLU A 63 -14.43 -5.48 -5.32
C GLU A 63 -13.11 -4.68 -5.22
N TRP A 64 -11.96 -5.26 -5.60
CA TRP A 64 -10.65 -4.59 -5.53
C TRP A 64 -10.47 -3.52 -6.61
N LYS A 65 -10.91 -3.79 -7.85
CA LYS A 65 -10.69 -2.87 -8.99
C LYS A 65 -11.30 -1.47 -8.81
N ALA A 66 -12.32 -1.33 -7.97
CA ALA A 66 -12.96 -0.04 -7.70
C ALA A 66 -12.20 0.83 -6.69
N ARG A 67 -11.31 0.25 -5.86
CA ARG A 67 -10.67 0.97 -4.73
C ARG A 67 -9.19 1.29 -4.96
N THR A 68 -8.50 0.55 -5.84
CA THR A 68 -7.06 0.74 -6.08
C THR A 68 -6.72 1.62 -7.27
N ALA A 69 -7.70 2.07 -8.05
CA ALA A 69 -7.51 3.20 -8.97
C ALA A 69 -6.97 4.46 -8.24
N SER A 70 -7.23 4.58 -6.93
CA SER A 70 -6.67 5.63 -6.07
C SER A 70 -5.21 5.36 -5.64
N PHE A 71 -4.79 4.10 -5.54
CA PHE A 71 -3.40 3.74 -5.20
C PHE A 71 -2.45 3.97 -6.39
N ASP A 72 -2.95 3.81 -7.62
CA ASP A 72 -2.22 4.13 -8.85
C ASP A 72 -2.06 5.65 -9.08
N SER A 73 -2.64 6.50 -8.21
CA SER A 73 -2.55 7.96 -8.31
C SER A 73 -1.46 8.58 -7.42
N GLN A 74 -0.52 7.79 -6.85
CA GLN A 74 0.66 8.36 -6.21
C GLN A 74 1.61 8.97 -7.25
N GLY A 75 1.25 10.17 -7.74
CA GLY A 75 2.23 11.15 -8.15
C GLY A 75 3.24 11.27 -7.02
N SER A 76 4.49 10.93 -7.32
CA SER A 76 5.62 10.92 -6.39
C SER A 76 5.65 12.25 -5.61
N CYS A 77 5.51 12.18 -4.29
CA CYS A 77 5.77 13.33 -3.43
C CYS A 77 7.20 13.83 -3.72
N PRO A 78 7.41 15.09 -4.15
CA PRO A 78 8.76 15.56 -4.39
C PRO A 78 9.52 15.60 -3.06
N SER A 79 10.73 15.02 -3.03
CA SER A 79 11.59 15.09 -1.86
C SER A 79 11.92 16.55 -1.52
N PRO A 80 11.97 16.94 -0.23
CA PRO A 80 12.45 18.26 0.17
C PRO A 80 13.87 18.48 -0.35
N ARG A 81 14.13 19.63 -0.98
CA ARG A 81 15.48 20.00 -1.42
C ARG A 81 16.40 20.10 -0.20
N PRO A 82 17.58 19.44 -0.19
CA PRO A 82 18.55 19.66 0.87
C PRO A 82 19.05 21.11 0.81
N PRO A 83 19.33 21.75 1.96
CA PRO A 83 19.90 23.09 1.99
C PRO A 83 21.29 23.06 1.35
N SER A 84 21.59 24.08 0.54
CA SER A 84 22.93 24.27 -0.02
C SER A 84 23.93 24.45 1.12
N SER A 85 24.90 23.53 1.22
CA SER A 85 26.05 23.66 2.10
C SER A 85 26.92 24.85 1.65
N PRO A 86 27.62 25.53 2.59
CA PRO A 86 28.37 26.76 2.33
C PRO A 86 29.56 26.58 1.38
#